data_AF-A0A1V8YML3-F1
#
_entry.id   AF-A0A1V8YML3-F1
#
_cell.length_a   1.000
_cell.length_b   1.000
_cell.length_c   1.000
_cell.angle_alpha   90.00
_cell.angle_beta   90.00
_cell.angle_gamma   90.00
#
_symmetry.space_group_name_H-M   'P 1'
#
loop_
_entity.id
_entity.type
_entity.pdbx_description
1 polymer ?
#
loop_
_entity_poly.entity_id
_entity_poly.type
_entity_poly.pdbx_seq_one_letter_code
_entity_poly.pdbx_strand_id
1 'polypeptide(L)'
;MDSMAKVNQFREERNWRQFHNEKDLAISISLEASELLELFQWKQPEEVKETSLVRIKEELADVLIYSYMMADNLNLDLDEIIEEKLQKNKVKYPVEVSYGQRKKYTDLHEQDLSCKEEEK
;
A
#
# COMPACT_ATOMS: atom_id res chain seq x y z
N MET A 1 -11.46 -16.07 11.94
CA MET A 1 -10.81 -14.82 12.39
C MET A 1 -10.05 -14.26 11.20
N ASP A 2 -10.40 -13.05 10.77
CA ASP A 2 -9.69 -12.33 9.70
C ASP A 2 -8.27 -11.90 10.15
N SER A 3 -7.52 -11.28 9.24
CA SER A 3 -6.13 -10.88 9.49
C SER A 3 -6.01 -9.81 10.58
N MET A 4 -6.90 -8.81 10.59
CA MET A 4 -6.89 -7.73 11.58
C MET A 4 -7.12 -8.28 12.99
N ALA A 5 -8.09 -9.17 13.15
CA ALA A 5 -8.38 -9.80 14.43
C ALA A 5 -7.22 -10.67 14.94
N LYS A 6 -6.47 -11.36 14.07
CA LYS A 6 -5.24 -12.09 14.46
C LYS A 6 -4.13 -11.15 14.93
N VAL A 7 -3.93 -10.03 14.23
CA VAL A 7 -2.95 -9.00 14.60
C VAL A 7 -3.30 -8.39 15.96
N ASN A 8 -4.56 -8.04 16.16
CA ASN A 8 -5.05 -7.51 17.43
C ASN A 8 -4.88 -8.52 18.56
N GLN A 9 -5.26 -9.78 18.36
CA GLN A 9 -5.05 -10.82 19.36
C GLN A 9 -3.58 -10.92 19.77
N PHE A 10 -2.66 -10.97 18.80
CA PHE A 10 -1.23 -11.03 19.06
C PHE A 10 -0.74 -9.82 19.88
N ARG A 11 -1.24 -8.62 19.58
CA ARG A 11 -0.95 -7.37 20.30
C ARG A 11 -1.50 -7.40 21.73
N GLU A 12 -2.73 -7.87 21.93
CA GLU A 12 -3.38 -7.93 23.24
C GLU A 12 -2.74 -8.95 24.17
N GLU A 13 -2.38 -10.13 23.65
CA GLU A 13 -1.68 -11.19 24.43
C GLU A 13 -0.38 -10.71 25.05
N ARG A 14 0.22 -9.66 24.50
CA ARG A 14 1.47 -9.04 24.98
C ARG A 14 1.24 -7.73 25.72
N ASN A 15 -0.01 -7.31 25.88
CA ASN A 15 -0.39 -6.01 26.44
C ASN A 15 0.32 -4.84 25.74
N TRP A 16 0.53 -4.95 24.43
CA TRP A 16 1.31 -3.97 23.65
C TRP A 16 0.49 -2.79 23.15
N ARG A 17 -0.84 -2.82 23.26
CA ARG A 17 -1.69 -1.70 22.85
C ARG A 17 -1.28 -0.37 23.48
N GLN A 18 -0.79 -0.38 24.72
CA GLN A 18 -0.29 0.81 25.42
C GLN A 18 0.91 1.50 24.73
N PHE A 19 1.68 0.78 23.93
CA PHE A 19 2.84 1.30 23.18
C PHE A 19 2.49 1.66 21.73
N HIS A 20 1.30 1.29 21.27
CA HIS A 20 0.85 1.45 19.89
C HIS A 20 -0.18 2.57 19.78
N ASN A 21 0.18 3.79 20.20
CA ASN A 21 -0.62 4.98 19.89
C ASN A 21 -0.47 5.37 18.41
N GLU A 22 -1.30 6.28 17.93
CA GLU A 22 -1.42 6.54 16.51
C GLU A 22 -0.16 7.19 15.92
N LYS A 23 0.49 8.06 16.71
CA LYS A 23 1.74 8.70 16.30
C LYS A 23 2.86 7.67 16.15
N ASP A 24 3.01 6.77 17.12
CA ASP A 24 4.06 5.77 17.10
C ASP A 24 3.81 4.70 16.02
N LEU A 25 2.55 4.29 15.80
CA LEU A 25 2.18 3.42 14.69
C LEU A 25 2.45 4.05 13.33
N ALA A 26 2.18 5.34 13.13
CA ALA A 26 2.51 6.04 11.89
C ALA A 26 4.02 6.07 11.63
N ILE A 27 4.83 6.21 12.69
CA ILE A 27 6.29 6.10 12.61
C ILE A 27 6.67 4.67 12.18
N SER A 28 6.14 3.64 12.83
CA SER A 28 6.40 2.23 12.47
C SER A 28 6.07 1.95 11.01
N ILE A 29 4.89 2.35 10.52
CA ILE A 29 4.52 2.19 9.09
C ILE A 29 5.58 2.81 8.17
N SER A 30 6.08 4.00 8.50
CA SER A 30 7.11 4.68 7.71
C SER A 30 8.46 3.96 7.75
N LEU A 31 8.81 3.35 8.89
CA LEU A 31 10.06 2.60 9.04
C LEU A 31 10.00 1.33 8.18
N GLU A 32 8.97 0.51 8.33
CA GLU A 32 8.86 -0.75 7.58
C GLU A 32 8.72 -0.51 6.06
N ALA A 33 8.03 0.56 5.67
CA ALA A 33 7.99 0.97 4.26
C ALA A 33 9.37 1.36 3.73
N SER A 34 10.24 1.90 4.59
CA SER A 34 11.63 2.22 4.24
C SER A 34 12.50 0.97 4.18
N GLU A 35 12.27 -0.04 5.04
CA GLU A 35 12.95 -1.33 4.96
C GLU A 35 12.59 -2.07 3.67
N LEU A 36 11.31 -2.05 3.29
CA LEU A 36 10.85 -2.55 1.99
C LEU A 36 11.52 -1.79 0.83
N LEU A 37 11.64 -0.47 0.93
CA LEU A 37 12.32 0.34 -0.08
C LEU A 37 13.81 0.00 -0.20
N GLU A 38 14.49 -0.24 0.93
CA GLU A 38 15.92 -0.57 0.98
C GLU A 38 16.24 -1.84 0.19
N LEU A 39 15.33 -2.81 0.14
CA LEU A 39 15.51 -4.03 -0.67
C LEU A 39 15.78 -3.73 -2.15
N PHE A 40 15.23 -2.64 -2.67
CA PHE A 40 15.36 -2.20 -4.06
C PHE A 40 16.46 -1.16 -4.26
N GLN A 41 17.10 -0.69 -3.18
CA GLN A 41 18.14 0.32 -3.28
C GLN A 41 19.35 -0.25 -4.06
N TRP A 42 19.78 0.47 -5.10
CA TRP A 42 20.92 0.14 -5.95
C TRP A 42 20.82 -1.18 -6.74
N LYS A 43 19.63 -1.77 -6.87
CA LYS A 43 19.40 -3.05 -7.54
C LYS A 43 18.36 -2.95 -8.65
N GLN A 44 18.42 -3.89 -9.60
CA GLN A 44 17.35 -4.02 -10.60
C GLN A 44 16.14 -4.75 -9.99
N PRO A 45 14.89 -4.34 -10.29
CA PRO A 45 13.71 -4.94 -9.69
C PRO A 45 13.57 -6.45 -9.90
N GLU A 46 14.01 -6.97 -11.05
CA GLU A 46 13.94 -8.39 -11.41
C GLU A 46 14.86 -9.22 -10.51
N GLU A 47 16.08 -8.74 -10.26
CA GLU A 47 17.06 -9.39 -9.38
C GLU A 47 16.53 -9.50 -7.94
N VAL A 48 15.90 -8.43 -7.44
CA VAL A 48 15.35 -8.39 -6.07
C VAL A 48 14.19 -9.37 -5.93
N LYS A 49 13.31 -9.46 -6.93
CA LYS A 49 12.18 -10.41 -6.92
C LYS A 49 12.62 -11.86 -6.90
N GLU A 50 13.75 -12.19 -7.53
CA GLU A 50 14.29 -13.55 -7.54
C GLU A 50 15.06 -13.89 -6.25
N THR A 51 15.86 -12.95 -5.75
CA THR A 51 16.82 -13.22 -4.67
C THR A 51 16.29 -12.90 -3.27
N SER A 52 15.32 -11.99 -3.15
CA SER A 52 14.90 -11.38 -1.88
C SER A 52 13.41 -11.52 -1.58
N LEU A 53 12.69 -12.41 -2.29
CA LEU A 53 11.23 -12.55 -2.15
C LEU A 53 10.76 -12.83 -0.71
N VAL A 54 11.54 -13.58 0.07
CA VAL A 54 11.23 -13.84 1.48
C VAL A 54 11.19 -12.53 2.26
N ARG A 55 12.25 -11.73 2.16
CA ARG A 55 12.32 -10.42 2.81
C ARG A 55 11.24 -9.46 2.33
N ILE A 56 10.97 -9.40 1.02
CA ILE A 56 9.87 -8.58 0.49
C ILE A 56 8.53 -8.90 1.17
N LYS A 57 8.25 -10.20 1.41
CA LYS A 57 7.02 -10.62 2.09
C LYS A 57 7.00 -10.20 3.55
N GLU A 58 8.15 -10.24 4.23
CA GLU A 58 8.29 -9.81 5.63
C GLU A 58 8.03 -8.31 5.74
N GLU A 59 8.80 -7.47 5.04
CA GLU A 59 8.65 -6.00 5.17
C GLU A 59 7.26 -5.53 4.72
N LEU A 60 6.70 -6.13 3.66
CA LEU A 60 5.33 -5.81 3.22
C LEU A 60 4.29 -6.24 4.25
N ALA A 61 4.48 -7.39 4.92
CA ALA A 61 3.59 -7.82 5.97
C ALA A 61 3.66 -6.86 7.16
N ASP A 62 4.84 -6.39 7.55
CA ASP A 62 5.01 -5.48 8.68
C ASP A 62 4.33 -4.12 8.43
N VAL A 63 4.45 -3.56 7.21
CA VAL A 63 3.68 -2.37 6.80
C VAL A 63 2.17 -2.58 6.98
N LEU A 64 1.66 -3.74 6.56
CA LEU A 64 0.23 -4.06 6.66
C LEU A 64 -0.20 -4.31 8.12
N ILE A 65 0.64 -4.96 8.93
CA ILE A 65 0.37 -5.24 10.34
C ILE A 65 0.20 -3.93 11.13
N TYR A 66 1.13 -2.99 10.99
CA TYR A 66 1.00 -1.69 11.65
C TYR A 66 -0.16 -0.87 11.09
N SER A 67 -0.47 -1.00 9.79
CA SER A 67 -1.65 -0.37 9.18
C SER A 67 -2.96 -0.95 9.73
N TYR A 68 -3.03 -2.24 10.00
CA TYR A 68 -4.19 -2.85 10.66
C TYR A 68 -4.35 -2.35 12.10
N MET A 69 -3.25 -2.27 12.86
CA MET A 69 -3.28 -1.72 14.22
C MET A 69 -3.74 -0.25 14.23
N MET A 70 -3.30 0.54 13.23
CA MET A 70 -3.74 1.92 13.01
C MET A 70 -5.25 2.01 12.77
N ALA A 71 -5.75 1.22 11.82
CA ALA A 71 -7.16 1.19 11.48
C ALA A 71 -8.02 0.78 12.69
N ASP A 72 -7.60 -0.24 13.44
CA ASP A 72 -8.29 -0.68 14.65
C ASP A 72 -8.35 0.42 15.72
N ASN A 73 -7.23 1.10 15.99
CA ASN A 73 -7.21 2.21 16.96
C ASN A 73 -8.18 3.34 16.58
N LEU A 74 -8.31 3.63 15.29
CA LEU A 74 -9.16 4.69 14.75
C LEU A 74 -10.60 4.24 14.47
N ASN A 75 -10.95 2.97 14.73
CA ASN A 75 -12.22 2.35 14.39
C ASN A 75 -12.56 2.46 12.90
N LEU A 76 -11.57 2.21 12.03
CA LEU A 76 -11.73 2.21 10.58
C LEU A 76 -11.86 0.77 10.06
N ASP A 77 -12.82 0.56 9.17
CA ASP A 77 -12.87 -0.66 8.37
C ASP A 77 -11.89 -0.53 7.19
N LEU A 78 -10.93 -1.46 7.08
CA LEU A 78 -9.87 -1.34 6.09
C LEU A 78 -10.41 -1.53 4.66
N ASP A 79 -11.37 -2.42 4.47
CA ASP A 79 -11.94 -2.70 3.14
C ASP A 79 -12.77 -1.50 2.66
N GLU A 80 -13.53 -0.87 3.56
CA GLU A 80 -14.30 0.35 3.29
C GLU A 80 -13.40 1.51 2.85
N ILE A 81 -12.35 1.83 3.62
CA ILE A 81 -11.47 2.97 3.29
C ILE A 81 -10.68 2.72 2.00
N ILE A 82 -10.34 1.47 1.69
CA ILE A 82 -9.71 1.09 0.42
C ILE A 82 -10.69 1.28 -0.73
N GLU A 83 -11.93 0.79 -0.60
CA GLU A 83 -12.95 0.92 -1.65
C GLU A 83 -13.26 2.39 -1.94
N GLU A 84 -13.47 3.22 -0.91
CA GLU A 84 -13.65 4.66 -1.10
C GLU A 84 -12.48 5.31 -1.84
N LYS A 85 -11.26 4.91 -1.50
CA LYS A 85 -10.05 5.45 -2.13
C LYS A 85 -9.94 5.00 -3.58
N LEU A 86 -10.31 3.76 -3.89
CA LEU A 86 -10.35 3.24 -5.25
C LEU A 86 -11.41 3.96 -6.09
N GLN A 87 -12.60 4.23 -5.56
CA GLN A 87 -13.61 5.02 -6.26
C GLN A 87 -13.11 6.43 -6.59
N LYS A 88 -12.47 7.12 -5.63
CA LYS A 88 -11.82 8.43 -5.87
C LYS A 88 -10.73 8.33 -6.94
N ASN A 89 -9.97 7.23 -6.97
CA ASN A 89 -8.92 7.02 -7.97
C ASN A 89 -9.49 6.71 -9.36
N LYS A 90 -10.59 5.97 -9.49
CA LYS A 90 -11.28 5.71 -10.78
C LYS A 90 -11.72 7.01 -11.45
N VAL A 91 -12.21 7.97 -10.66
CA VAL A 91 -12.57 9.31 -11.17
C VAL A 91 -11.33 10.09 -11.63
N LYS A 92 -10.22 9.98 -10.90
CA LYS A 92 -8.95 10.67 -11.25
C LYS A 92 -8.23 10.03 -12.44
N TYR A 93 -8.41 8.73 -12.65
CA TYR A 93 -7.73 7.95 -13.68
C TYR A 93 -8.75 7.10 -14.46
N PRO A 94 -9.56 7.71 -15.35
CA PRO A 94 -10.46 6.98 -16.21
C PRO A 94 -9.69 6.11 -17.21
N VAL A 95 -10.12 4.87 -17.43
CA VAL A 95 -9.41 3.87 -18.26
C VAL A 95 -9.16 4.36 -19.69
N GLU A 96 -10.11 5.13 -20.22
CA GLU A 96 -10.08 5.69 -21.57
C GLU A 96 -8.84 6.53 -21.79
N VAL A 97 -8.48 7.33 -20.77
CA VAL A 97 -7.36 8.27 -20.80
C VAL A 97 -6.19 7.85 -19.93
N SER A 98 -6.24 6.80 -19.12
CA SER A 98 -5.12 6.46 -18.20
C SER A 98 -4.47 5.11 -18.48
N TYR A 99 -5.06 4.27 -19.33
CA TYR A 99 -4.52 2.95 -19.65
C TYR A 99 -3.12 3.03 -20.28
N GLY A 100 -2.19 2.20 -19.80
CA GLY A 100 -0.84 2.07 -20.36
C GLY A 100 0.11 3.23 -20.07
N GLN A 101 -0.34 4.26 -19.33
CA GLN A 101 0.48 5.45 -19.07
C GLN A 101 0.69 5.74 -17.58
N ARG A 102 1.87 6.30 -17.28
CA ARG A 102 2.28 6.68 -15.93
C ARG A 102 2.07 8.18 -15.62
N LYS A 103 1.37 8.91 -16.50
CA LYS A 103 1.10 10.34 -16.31
C LYS A 103 0.25 10.53 -15.04
N LYS A 104 0.52 11.61 -14.32
CA LYS A 104 -0.33 11.99 -13.18
C LYS A 104 -1.66 12.51 -13.72
N TYR A 105 -2.73 12.37 -12.95
CA TYR A 105 -4.06 12.86 -13.34
C TYR A 105 -4.12 14.35 -13.68
N THR A 106 -3.15 15.15 -13.23
CA THR A 106 -3.00 16.56 -13.59
C THR A 106 -2.56 16.78 -15.03
N ASP A 107 -1.96 15.75 -15.64
CA ASP A 107 -1.34 15.78 -16.96
C ASP A 107 -2.07 14.85 -17.94
N LEU A 108 -3.28 14.38 -17.57
CA LEU A 108 -4.18 13.63 -18.44
C LEU A 108 -5.08 14.60 -19.19
N HIS A 109 -5.09 14.50 -20.51
CA HIS A 109 -5.88 15.37 -21.38
C HIS A 109 -6.77 14.54 -22.31
N GLU A 110 -7.88 15.10 -22.80
CA GLU A 110 -8.74 14.45 -23.80
C GLU A 110 -7.96 14.02 -25.06
N GLN A 111 -6.85 14.70 -25.37
CA GLN A 111 -5.95 14.35 -26.47
C GLN A 111 -5.25 12.99 -26.29
N ASP A 112 -5.18 12.47 -25.07
CA ASP A 112 -4.63 11.14 -24.77
C ASP A 112 -5.59 10.00 -25.21
N LEU A 113 -6.83 10.32 -25.62
CA LEU A 113 -7.79 9.37 -26.19
C LEU A 113 -7.35 8.86 -27.57
N SER A 114 -6.60 9.64 -28.36
CA SER A 114 -6.33 9.34 -29.77
C SER A 114 -5.06 8.51 -30.01
N CYS A 115 -4.24 8.24 -29.00
CA CYS A 115 -2.99 7.49 -29.18
C CYS A 115 -3.17 5.96 -29.24
N LYS A 116 -4.41 5.44 -29.26
CA LYS A 116 -4.70 3.99 -29.18
C LYS A 116 -4.88 3.27 -30.52
N GLU A 117 -4.81 3.96 -31.67
CA GLU A 117 -5.05 3.29 -32.98
C GLU A 117 -3.78 2.79 -33.70
N GLU A 118 -2.57 3.11 -33.24
CA GLU A 118 -1.33 2.80 -34.02
C GLU A 118 -0.48 1.63 -33.48
N GLU A 119 -0.83 0.98 -32.37
CA GLU A 119 -0.03 -0.12 -31.81
C GLU A 119 -0.74 -1.49 -31.86
N LYS A 120 -1.28 -1.87 -33.02
CA LYS A 120 -1.84 -3.20 -33.27
C LYS A 120 -1.05 -3.99 -34.30
#